data_AF-A0A7W9UML2-F1
#
_entry.id   AF-A0A7W9UML2-F1
#
_cell.length_a   1.000
_cell.length_b   1.000
_cell.length_c   1.000
_cell.angle_alpha   90.00
_cell.angle_beta   90.00
_cell.angle_gamma   90.00
#
_symmetry.space_group_name_H-M   'P 1'
#
loop_
_entity.id
_entity.type
_entity.pdbx_description
1 polymer ?
#
loop_
_entity_poly.entity_id
_entity_poly.type
_entity_poly.pdbx_seq_one_letter_code
_entity_poly.pdbx_strand_id
1 'polypeptide(L)'
;MILQVDSDHLTAIATRMGMSSTELMAALSGAVPGMCPLPAAFDDVSMLVPQVMAEYASSFGGVTAHGIEVGATGGSALPVTGQCYSGEDILSGETIAAQGVSLTG
;
A
#
# COMPACT_ATOMS: atom_id res chain seq x y z
N MET A 1 -20.54 -8.93 15.99
CA MET A 1 -19.45 -9.42 15.12
C MET A 1 -18.22 -9.52 15.99
N ILE A 2 -17.64 -10.70 16.16
CA ILE A 2 -16.38 -10.86 16.91
C ILE A 2 -15.25 -10.71 15.90
N LEU A 3 -14.33 -9.77 16.15
CA LEU A 3 -13.15 -9.58 15.32
C LEU A 3 -12.12 -10.64 15.72
N GLN A 4 -11.80 -11.55 14.80
CA GLN A 4 -10.70 -12.50 14.98
C GLN A 4 -9.46 -11.97 14.27
N VAL A 5 -8.41 -11.70 15.04
CA VAL A 5 -7.11 -11.25 14.53
C VAL A 5 -6.06 -12.27 14.94
N ASP A 6 -5.30 -12.73 13.96
CA ASP A 6 -4.11 -13.55 14.18
C ASP A 6 -2.88 -12.65 13.93
N SER A 7 -2.11 -12.41 14.98
CA SER A 7 -0.95 -11.51 14.95
C SER A 7 0.16 -11.98 14.01
N ASP A 8 0.28 -13.29 13.78
CA ASP A 8 1.32 -13.84 12.90
C ASP A 8 1.03 -13.52 11.44
N HIS A 9 -0.26 -13.45 11.07
CA HIS A 9 -0.66 -13.03 9.73
C HIS A 9 -0.30 -11.58 9.42
N LEU A 10 -0.36 -10.67 10.40
CA LEU A 10 -0.02 -9.26 10.19
C LEU A 10 1.48 -9.08 9.88
N THR A 11 2.34 -9.87 10.53
CA THR A 11 3.79 -9.89 10.27
C THR A 11 4.11 -10.49 8.90
N ALA A 12 3.39 -11.56 8.50
CA ALA A 12 3.54 -12.16 7.18
C ALA A 12 3.11 -11.20 6.05
N ILE A 13 2.03 -10.43 6.26
CA ILE A 13 1.56 -9.41 5.30
C ILE A 13 2.58 -8.27 5.18
N ALA A 14 3.10 -7.76 6.32
CA ALA A 14 4.13 -6.72 6.35
C ALA A 14 5.36 -7.09 5.51
N THR A 15 5.84 -8.32 5.66
CA THR A 15 7.01 -8.83 4.94
C THR A 15 6.79 -8.84 3.42
N ARG A 16 5.59 -9.21 2.97
CA ARG A 16 5.24 -9.21 1.53
C ARG A 16 5.14 -7.79 0.96
N MET A 17 4.69 -6.83 1.76
CA MET A 17 4.57 -5.43 1.33
C MET A 17 5.95 -4.76 1.17
N GLY A 18 6.85 -4.93 2.15
CA GLY A 18 8.14 -4.23 2.18
C GLY A 18 9.17 -4.69 1.14
N MET A 19 9.13 -5.96 0.72
CA MET A 19 10.07 -6.47 -0.29
C MET A 19 9.75 -5.93 -1.70
N SER A 20 8.46 -5.66 -1.97
CA SER A 20 7.99 -5.23 -3.29
C SER A 20 8.21 -3.75 -3.60
N SER A 21 8.25 -2.87 -2.58
CA SER A 21 8.19 -1.42 -2.78
C SER A 21 9.44 -0.84 -3.46
N THR A 22 10.63 -1.30 -3.08
CA THR A 22 11.90 -0.80 -3.64
C THR A 22 12.07 -1.22 -5.09
N GLU A 23 11.72 -2.47 -5.41
CA GLU A 23 11.77 -3.01 -6.77
C GLU A 23 10.73 -2.32 -7.68
N LEU A 24 9.52 -2.09 -7.17
CA LEU A 24 8.47 -1.34 -7.88
C LEU A 24 8.90 0.10 -8.15
N MET A 25 9.54 0.78 -7.20
CA MET A 25 9.99 2.16 -7.40
C MET A 25 11.12 2.23 -8.44
N ALA A 26 12.05 1.26 -8.41
CA ALA A 26 13.10 1.14 -9.41
C ALA A 26 12.51 0.88 -10.82
N ALA A 27 11.58 -0.07 -10.93
CA ALA A 27 10.89 -0.38 -12.18
C ALA A 27 10.10 0.83 -12.71
N LEU A 28 9.41 1.57 -11.83
CA LEU A 28 8.68 2.78 -12.19
C LEU A 28 9.63 3.86 -12.74
N SER A 29 10.73 4.14 -12.05
CA SER A 29 11.70 5.13 -12.50
C SER A 29 12.34 4.78 -13.85
N GLY A 30 12.52 3.50 -14.15
CA GLY A 30 12.99 3.02 -15.45
C GLY A 30 11.95 3.11 -16.56
N ALA A 31 10.66 3.01 -16.24
CA ALA A 31 9.57 3.03 -17.21
C ALA A 31 9.11 4.43 -17.63
N VAL A 32 9.19 5.41 -16.72
CA VAL A 32 8.71 6.80 -16.94
C VAL A 32 9.25 7.44 -18.23
N PRO A 33 10.56 7.34 -18.58
CA PRO A 33 11.07 7.91 -19.83
C PRO A 33 10.42 7.32 -21.09
N GLY A 34 9.97 6.07 -21.05
CA GLY A 34 9.31 5.40 -22.17
C GLY A 34 7.85 5.79 -22.36
N MET A 35 7.26 6.52 -21.41
CA MET A 35 5.86 6.92 -21.45
C MET A 35 5.61 8.18 -22.29
N CYS A 36 6.65 8.89 -22.70
CA CYS A 36 6.56 10.09 -23.53
C CYS A 36 7.14 9.82 -24.93
N PRO A 37 6.33 9.27 -25.86
CA PRO A 37 6.79 8.97 -27.21
C PRO A 37 7.07 10.24 -28.01
N LEU A 38 8.01 10.14 -28.96
CA LEU A 38 8.22 11.19 -29.95
C LEU A 38 7.03 11.28 -30.92
N PRO A 39 6.80 12.45 -31.53
CA PRO A 39 5.81 12.61 -32.60
C PRO A 39 6.08 11.63 -33.75
N ALA A 40 5.02 10.98 -34.25
CA ALA A 40 5.12 10.10 -35.42
C ALA A 40 5.25 10.88 -36.74
N ALA A 41 4.77 12.12 -36.77
CA ALA A 41 4.81 13.03 -37.90
C ALA A 41 4.84 14.50 -37.42
N PHE A 42 5.00 15.43 -38.37
CA PHE A 42 5.09 16.87 -38.11
C PHE A 42 3.75 17.61 -38.29
N ASP A 43 2.64 16.89 -38.37
CA ASP A 43 1.31 17.52 -38.33
C ASP A 43 0.97 17.97 -36.91
N ASP A 44 0.07 18.96 -36.81
CA ASP A 44 -0.31 19.58 -35.55
C ASP A 44 -0.84 18.56 -34.51
N VAL A 45 -1.50 17.49 -34.94
CA VAL A 45 -2.03 16.47 -34.03
C VAL A 45 -0.91 15.59 -33.49
N SER A 46 -0.03 15.10 -34.35
CA SER A 46 1.13 14.29 -33.95
C SER A 46 2.07 15.05 -33.01
N MET A 47 2.23 16.36 -33.21
CA MET A 47 3.07 17.21 -32.35
C MET A 47 2.48 17.45 -30.96
N LEU A 48 1.16 17.27 -30.76
CA LEU A 48 0.51 17.37 -29.44
C LEU A 48 0.66 16.10 -28.60
N VAL A 49 0.93 14.94 -29.23
CA VAL A 49 1.00 13.64 -28.54
C VAL A 49 2.02 13.64 -27.38
N PRO A 50 3.27 14.14 -27.53
CA PRO A 50 4.23 14.14 -26.43
C PRO A 50 3.74 14.95 -25.23
N GLN A 51 3.06 16.08 -25.47
CA GLN A 51 2.56 16.94 -24.41
C GLN A 51 1.48 16.25 -23.57
N VAL A 52 0.51 15.62 -24.23
CA VAL A 52 -0.56 14.87 -23.56
C VAL A 52 0.00 13.66 -22.80
N MET A 53 0.93 12.94 -23.43
CA MET A 53 1.53 11.75 -22.82
C MET A 53 2.46 12.09 -21.65
N ALA A 54 3.15 13.24 -21.69
CA ALA A 54 3.95 13.73 -20.56
C ALA A 54 3.07 14.03 -19.33
N GLU A 55 1.92 14.68 -19.54
CA GLU A 55 0.98 14.95 -18.45
C GLU A 55 0.43 13.65 -17.84
N TYR A 56 0.03 12.71 -18.70
CA TYR A 56 -0.41 11.39 -18.26
C TYR A 56 0.68 10.62 -17.50
N ALA A 57 1.92 10.62 -18.02
CA ALA A 57 3.07 9.97 -17.38
C ALA A 57 3.36 10.56 -15.99
N SER A 58 3.25 11.87 -15.84
CA SER A 58 3.44 12.54 -14.55
C SER A 58 2.37 12.14 -13.53
N SER A 59 1.11 12.08 -13.95
CA SER A 59 -0.01 11.68 -13.07
C SER A 59 0.09 10.21 -12.69
N PHE A 60 0.29 9.32 -13.67
CA PHE A 60 0.41 7.89 -13.42
C PHE A 60 1.62 7.58 -12.54
N GLY A 61 2.79 8.16 -12.87
CA GLY A 61 4.01 8.00 -12.09
C GLY A 61 3.85 8.50 -10.66
N GLY A 62 3.26 9.68 -10.47
CA GLY A 62 3.01 10.24 -9.15
C GLY A 62 2.07 9.40 -8.29
N VAL A 63 0.93 8.97 -8.83
CA VAL A 63 -0.03 8.12 -8.10
C VAL A 63 0.57 6.76 -7.77
N THR A 64 1.31 6.16 -8.70
CA THR A 64 1.97 4.87 -8.48
C THR A 64 3.05 4.97 -7.40
N ALA A 65 3.90 6.01 -7.45
CA ALA A 65 4.91 6.28 -6.42
C ALA A 65 4.26 6.49 -5.03
N HIS A 66 3.16 7.22 -4.96
CA HIS A 66 2.41 7.40 -3.71
C HIS A 66 1.84 6.07 -3.18
N GLY A 67 1.30 5.22 -4.06
CA GLY A 67 0.82 3.88 -3.66
C GLY A 67 1.93 3.00 -3.08
N ILE A 68 3.14 3.08 -3.66
CA ILE A 68 4.33 2.38 -3.14
C ILE A 68 4.68 2.89 -1.74
N GLU A 69 4.69 4.21 -1.53
CA GLU A 69 4.94 4.84 -0.24
C GLU A 69 3.91 4.40 0.81
N VAL A 70 2.61 4.48 0.49
CA VAL A 70 1.53 4.03 1.38
C VAL A 70 1.68 2.54 1.73
N GLY A 71 2.07 1.71 0.76
CA GLY A 71 2.38 0.30 0.99
C GLY A 71 3.55 0.10 1.96
N ALA A 72 4.63 0.86 1.80
CA ALA A 72 5.78 0.80 2.71
C ALA A 72 5.43 1.26 4.14
N THR A 73 4.64 2.34 4.27
CA THR A 73 4.13 2.82 5.57
C THR A 73 3.18 1.81 6.22
N GLY A 74 2.26 1.22 5.45
CA GLY A 74 1.37 0.18 5.95
C GLY A 74 2.15 -1.07 6.42
N GLY A 75 3.15 -1.48 5.63
CA GLY A 75 4.03 -2.58 5.97
C GLY A 75 4.81 -2.37 7.28
N SER A 76 5.27 -1.15 7.56
CA SER A 76 5.97 -0.84 8.82
C SER A 76 5.04 -0.72 10.03
N ALA A 77 3.77 -0.36 9.81
CA ALA A 77 2.77 -0.25 10.87
C ALA A 77 2.21 -1.61 11.34
N LEU A 78 2.06 -2.58 10.41
CA LEU A 78 1.44 -3.88 10.68
C LEU A 78 2.09 -4.69 11.82
N PRO A 79 3.43 -4.77 11.97
CA PRO A 79 4.05 -5.48 13.09
C PRO A 79 3.76 -4.84 14.45
N VAL A 80 3.71 -3.50 14.52
CA VAL A 80 3.36 -2.76 15.74
C VAL A 80 1.91 -3.05 16.11
N THR A 81 1.00 -3.05 15.13
CA THR A 81 -0.39 -3.44 15.34
C THR A 81 -0.52 -4.90 15.80
N GLY A 82 0.25 -5.82 15.22
CA GLY A 82 0.29 -7.22 15.65
C GLY A 82 0.77 -7.40 17.10
N GLN A 83 1.73 -6.58 17.54
CA GLN A 83 2.17 -6.55 18.94
C GLN A 83 1.11 -6.02 19.89
N CYS A 84 0.27 -5.06 19.49
CA CYS A 84 -0.86 -4.63 20.30
C CYS A 84 -1.86 -5.77 20.52
N TYR A 85 -2.18 -6.53 19.47
CA TYR A 85 -3.07 -7.69 19.58
C TYR A 85 -2.46 -8.87 20.35
N SER A 86 -1.14 -9.08 20.34
CA SER A 86 -0.52 -10.15 21.12
C SER A 86 -0.18 -9.74 22.57
N GLY A 87 0.17 -8.48 22.81
CA GLY A 87 0.55 -7.96 24.13
C GLY A 87 -0.64 -7.59 25.02
N GLU A 88 -1.65 -6.90 24.47
CA GLU A 88 -2.84 -6.52 25.25
C GLU A 88 -3.75 -7.72 25.52
N ASP A 89 -3.84 -8.69 24.60
CA ASP A 89 -4.66 -9.90 24.79
C ASP A 89 -4.02 -10.89 25.80
N ILE A 90 -2.68 -10.98 25.82
CA ILE A 90 -1.94 -11.77 26.84
C ILE A 90 -2.00 -11.12 28.23
N LEU A 91 -1.91 -9.78 28.32
CA LEU A 91 -1.99 -9.06 29.60
C LEU A 91 -3.44 -8.91 30.11
N SER A 92 -4.44 -8.97 29.22
CA SER A 92 -5.86 -8.87 29.55
C SER A 92 -6.55 -10.23 29.70
N GLY A 93 -5.79 -11.32 29.93
CA GLY A 93 -6.31 -12.67 30.22
C GLY A 93 -7.33 -12.78 31.37
N GLU A 94 -7.70 -11.68 32.03
CA GLU A 94 -8.84 -11.57 32.96
C GLU A 94 -10.10 -10.87 32.39
N THR A 95 -10.07 -10.17 31.25
CA THR A 95 -11.16 -9.25 30.87
C THR A 95 -12.09 -9.76 29.76
N ILE A 96 -11.68 -10.76 28.96
CA ILE A 96 -12.54 -11.32 27.89
C ILE A 96 -13.51 -12.41 28.39
N ALA A 97 -13.37 -12.89 29.64
CA ALA A 97 -14.38 -13.75 30.26
C ALA A 97 -15.60 -12.98 30.81
N ALA A 98 -15.53 -11.65 30.95
CA ALA A 98 -16.54 -10.87 31.68
C ALA A 98 -17.50 -10.03 30.82
N GLN A 99 -17.26 -9.86 29.50
CA GLN A 99 -18.19 -9.14 28.61
C GLN A 99 -19.07 -10.05 27.73
N GLY A 100 -19.03 -11.37 27.95
CA GLY A 100 -19.91 -12.34 27.30
C GLY A 100 -21.24 -12.60 28.00
N VAL A 101 -21.48 -12.03 29.19
CA VAL A 101 -22.72 -12.26 29.97
C VAL A 101 -23.31 -10.92 30.43
N SER A 102 -24.14 -10.32 29.58
CA SER A 102 -25.50 -9.86 29.90
C SER A 102 -26.05 -9.00 28.75
N LEU A 103 -26.69 -9.66 27.79
CA LEU A 103 -27.76 -9.05 26.98
C LEU A 103 -29.06 -9.77 27.31
N THR A 104 -29.53 -9.60 28.55
CA THR A 104 -30.94 -9.77 28.91
C THR A 104 -31.33 -8.60 29.82
N GLY A 105 -32.03 -7.65 29.23
CA GLY A 105 -32.59 -6.46 29.85
C GLY A 105 -33.26 -5.61 28.78
#